data_AF-X1GVH2-F1
#
_entry.id   AF-X1GVH2-F1
#
_cell.length_a   1.000
_cell.length_b   1.000
_cell.length_c   1.000
_cell.angle_alpha   90.00
_cell.angle_beta   90.00
_cell.angle_gamma   90.00
#
_symmetry.space_group_name_H-M   'P 1'
#
loop_
_entity.id
_entity.type
_entity.pdbx_description
1 polymer ?
#
loop_
_entity_poly.entity_id
_entity_poly.type
_entity_poly.pdbx_seq_one_letter_code
_entity_poly.pdbx_strand_id
1 'polypeptide(L)' 'MEIDIFGGVNEIGGNKIFISVGDKKFLFDFGLSFGEMQKYYSEFLKPRKLNGIIDYLYLGLI' A
#
# COMPACT_ATOMS: atom_id res chain seq x y z
N MET A 1 -6.33 -20.46 -11.65
CA MET A 1 -6.52 -19.13 -11.05
C MET A 1 -5.80 -19.16 -9.72
N GLU A 2 -4.93 -18.19 -9.49
CA GLU A 2 -4.14 -18.04 -8.27
C GLU A 2 -4.42 -16.66 -7.67
N ILE A 3 -4.43 -16.58 -6.34
CA ILE A 3 -4.69 -15.35 -5.58
C ILE A 3 -3.62 -15.24 -4.50
N ASP A 4 -2.85 -14.15 -4.54
CA ASP A 4 -1.88 -13.81 -3.52
C ASP A 4 -2.29 -12.50 -2.84
N ILE A 5 -2.23 -12.47 -1.51
CA ILE A 5 -2.53 -11.27 -0.73
C ILE A 5 -1.20 -10.67 -0.27
N PHE A 6 -0.84 -9.52 -0.86
CA PHE A 6 0.40 -8.80 -0.55
C PHE A 6 0.24 -7.74 0.53
N GLY A 7 -1.00 -7.35 0.88
CA GLY A 7 -1.27 -6.35 1.92
C GLY A 7 -2.74 -6.32 2.32
N GLY A 8 -3.05 -5.72 3.47
CA GLY A 8 -4.40 -5.74 4.06
C GLY A 8 -4.70 -6.98 4.92
N VAL A 9 -3.69 -7.80 5.24
CA VAL A 9 -3.87 -8.99 6.10
C VAL A 9 -3.69 -8.60 7.55
N ASN A 10 -4.73 -8.78 8.37
CA ASN A 10 -4.74 -8.44 9.80
C ASN A 10 -4.39 -6.97 10.10
N GLU A 11 -4.66 -6.07 9.16
CA GLU A 11 -4.42 -4.63 9.29
C GLU A 11 -5.59 -3.82 8.73
N ILE A 12 -5.60 -2.52 9.02
CA ILE A 12 -6.55 -1.58 8.43
C ILE A 12 -5.84 -0.87 7.28
N GLY A 13 -6.48 -0.88 6.10
CA GLY A 13 -5.88 -0.35 4.87
C GLY A 13 -4.81 -1.31 4.32
N GLY A 14 -3.91 -0.80 3.48
CA GLY A 14 -2.76 -1.58 2.99
C GLY A 14 -3.06 -2.55 1.84
N ASN A 15 -4.33 -2.70 1.44
CA ASN A 15 -4.79 -3.69 0.47
C ASN A 15 -3.94 -3.74 -0.81
N LYS A 16 -3.42 -4.93 -1.09
CA LYS A 16 -2.73 -5.26 -2.34
C LYS A 16 -3.06 -6.71 -2.66
N ILE A 17 -3.83 -6.94 -3.71
CA ILE A 17 -4.32 -8.27 -4.08
C ILE A 17 -3.84 -8.59 -5.48
N PHE A 18 -3.08 -9.66 -5.60
CA PHE A 18 -2.62 -10.17 -6.88
C PHE A 18 -3.48 -11.35 -7.31
N ILE A 19 -3.93 -11.32 -8.55
CA ILE A 19 -4.74 -12.38 -9.16
C ILE A 19 -4.12 -12.77 -10.50
N SER A 20 -3.92 -14.06 -10.69
CA SER A 20 -3.40 -14.65 -11.92
C SER A 20 -4.42 -15.61 -12.55
N VAL A 21 -4.73 -15.40 -13.83
CA VAL A 21 -5.66 -16.24 -14.62
C VAL A 21 -5.03 -16.55 -15.98
N GLY A 22 -4.41 -17.73 -16.07
CA GLY A 22 -3.68 -18.14 -17.27
C GLY A 22 -2.43 -17.29 -17.44
N ASP A 23 -2.34 -16.59 -18.56
CA ASP A 23 -1.30 -15.61 -18.90
C ASP A 23 -1.60 -14.20 -18.38
N LYS A 24 -2.82 -13.95 -17.90
CA LYS A 24 -3.27 -12.63 -17.44
C LYS A 24 -2.97 -12.44 -15.96
N LYS A 25 -2.38 -11.30 -15.63
CA LYS A 25 -2.01 -10.91 -14.26
C LYS A 25 -2.65 -9.58 -13.91
N PHE A 26 -3.25 -9.51 -12.73
CA PHE A 26 -3.89 -8.33 -12.20
C PHE A 26 -3.36 -8.04 -10.81
N LEU A 27 -3.01 -6.79 -10.56
CA LEU A 27 -2.72 -6.28 -9.23
C LEU A 27 -3.80 -5.26 -8.90
N PHE A 28 -4.57 -5.55 -7.87
CA PHE A 28 -5.67 -4.71 -7.40
C PHE A 28 -5.23 -3.95 -6.15
N ASP A 29 -5.52 -2.66 -6.20
CA ASP A 29 -5.25 -1.68 -5.15
C ASP A 29 -3.74 -1.48 -4.88
N PHE A 30 -3.44 -0.32 -4.29
CA PHE A 30 -2.15 0.10 -3.77
C PHE A 30 -2.41 0.85 -2.47
N GLY A 31 -3.23 0.24 -1.60
CA GLY A 31 -3.69 0.87 -0.37
C GLY A 31 -2.53 1.16 0.57
N LEU A 32 -2.63 2.28 1.30
CA LEU A 32 -1.71 2.61 2.39
C LEU A 32 -2.14 1.89 3.67
N SER A 33 -1.20 1.26 4.36
CA SER A 33 -1.45 0.70 5.69
C SER A 33 -1.51 1.83 6.71
N PHE A 34 -2.60 1.91 7.48
CA PHE A 34 -2.74 2.93 8.52
C PHE A 34 -1.74 2.71 9.65
N GLY A 35 -1.43 1.45 9.98
CA GLY A 35 -0.44 1.10 11.01
C GLY A 35 0.97 1.51 10.61
N GLU A 36 1.38 1.21 9.38
CA GLU A 36 2.70 1.64 8.88
C GLU A 36 2.79 3.16 8.73
N MET A 37 1.73 3.80 8.25
CA MET A 37 1.68 5.25 8.07
C MET A 37 1.88 6.02 9.39
N GLN A 38 1.33 5.50 10.50
CA GLN A 38 1.48 6.10 11.83
C GLN A 38 2.91 6.04 12.41
N LYS A 39 3.80 5.22 11.83
CA LYS A 39 5.23 5.20 12.23
C LYS A 39 5.98 6.45 11.78
N TYR A 40 5.52 7.10 10.72
CA TYR A 40 6.20 8.23 10.07
C TYR A 40 5.40 9.52 10.13
N TYR A 41 4.07 9.41 10.13
CA TYR A 41 3.16 10.55 10.07
C TYR A 41 2.22 10.58 11.28
N SER A 42 1.80 11.79 11.62
CA SER A 42 0.86 12.06 12.71
C SER A 42 -0.05 13.23 12.32
N GLU A 43 -0.93 13.64 13.22
CA GLU A 43 -1.87 14.75 12.97
C GLU A 43 -1.17 16.01 12.44
N PHE A 44 0.00 16.33 12.98
CA PHE A 44 0.78 17.53 12.63
C PHE A 44 1.99 17.23 11.72
N LEU A 45 2.35 15.97 11.51
CA LEU A 45 3.44 15.56 10.62
C LEU A 45 2.87 14.83 9.41
N LYS A 46 2.81 15.52 8.27
CA LYS A 46 2.17 15.02 7.05
C LYS A 46 3.18 14.83 5.91
N PRO A 47 2.87 13.97 4.92
CA PRO A 47 3.62 13.84 3.69
C PRO A 47 3.87 15.20 3.03
N ARG A 48 5.03 15.36 2.39
CA ARG A 48 5.37 16.64 1.75
C ARG A 48 4.43 16.87 0.58
N LYS A 49 3.65 17.96 0.65
CA LYS A 49 2.58 18.26 -0.33
C LYS A 49 3.04 18.23 -1.79
N LEU A 50 4.28 18.65 -2.06
CA LEU A 50 4.83 18.73 -3.42
C LEU A 50 5.73 17.53 -3.81
N ASN A 51 5.90 16.54 -2.92
CA ASN A 51 6.74 15.37 -3.19
C ASN A 51 5.94 14.14 -3.66
N GLY A 52 4.61 14.25 -3.75
CA GLY A 52 3.74 13.23 -4.34
C GLY A 52 3.95 11.84 -3.74
N ILE A 53 4.17 10.85 -4.61
CA ILE A 53 4.33 9.44 -4.24
C ILE A 53 5.72 9.10 -3.65
N ILE A 54 6.72 9.97 -3.85
CA ILE A 54 8.12 9.66 -3.57
C ILE A 54 8.34 9.34 -2.08
N ASP A 55 7.69 10.09 -1.19
CA ASP A 55 7.77 9.82 0.26
C ASP A 55 7.23 8.44 0.61
N TYR A 56 6.12 8.04 0.00
CA TYR A 56 5.50 6.75 0.28
C TYR A 56 6.35 5.58 -0.22
N LEU A 57 6.96 5.70 -1.41
CA LEU A 57 7.89 4.69 -1.92
C LEU A 57 9.15 4.59 -1.07
N TYR A 58 9.73 5.74 -0.68
CA TYR A 58 10.94 5.75 0.15
C TYR A 58 10.71 5.15 1.54
N LEU A 59 9.53 5.38 2.12
CA LEU A 59 9.13 4.87 3.42
C LEU A 59 8.52 3.46 3.37
N GLY A 60 8.39 2.85 2.18
CA GLY A 60 7.79 1.53 2.01
C GLY A 60 6.30 1.46 2.36
N LEU A 61 5.58 2.57 2.23
CA LEU A 61 4.14 2.65 2.53
C LEU A 61 3.26 2.20 1.37
N ILE A 62 3.83 2.06 0.16
CA ILE A 62 3.14 1.62 -1.04
C ILE A 62 3.99 0.65 -1.85
#